data_AF-A0A965EI87-F1
#
_entry.id   AF-A0A965EI87-F1
#
_cell.length_a   1.000
_cell.length_b   1.000
_cell.length_c   1.000
_cell.angle_alpha   90.00
_cell.angle_beta   90.00
_cell.angle_gamma   90.00
#
_symmetry.space_group_name_H-M   'P 1'
#
loop_
_entity.id
_entity.type
_entity.pdbx_description
1 polymer ?
#
loop_
_entity_poly.entity_id
_entity_poly.type
_entity_poly.pdbx_seq_one_letter_code
_entity_poly.pdbx_strand_id
1 'polypeptide(L)'
;MNPFKLTMRLKMDALRSPHWIRSLRRNGIPKFTSLAPYMKPGISIAEAAAFIRRESGGAFTWDEIARYRDKWQGPLVLKGVMHPDDAERAVELGLDGLFVTNHGGRQIDALPAPIDVLPAIAARVGNRATVLYDSGVRSGVDAARAVALGADAAFAGKSFLWSLGALGEKGAAHLIDVYIDDVSATLGQLGCRNVAELRELAVRHSGAFAETDFG
;
A
#
# COMPACT_ATOMS: atom_id res chain seq x y z
N MET A 1 20.14 -1.00 11.09
CA MET A 1 19.95 0.43 10.75
C MET A 1 21.14 1.19 11.31
N ASN A 2 22.01 1.75 10.46
CA ASN A 2 23.14 2.57 10.92
C ASN A 2 22.61 3.80 11.68
N PRO A 3 23.29 4.27 12.74
CA PRO A 3 22.89 5.47 13.44
C PRO A 3 22.87 6.65 12.46
N PHE A 4 21.84 7.50 12.56
CA PHE A 4 21.69 8.69 11.74
C PHE A 4 22.91 9.60 11.94
N LYS A 5 23.77 9.73 10.92
CA LYS A 5 24.91 10.64 10.93
C LYS A 5 24.56 11.91 10.15
N LEU A 6 24.68 13.06 10.81
CA LEU A 6 24.43 14.37 10.19
C LEU A 6 25.62 14.75 9.28
N THR A 7 25.69 14.14 8.11
CA THR A 7 26.75 14.39 7.12
C THR A 7 26.67 15.81 6.56
N MET A 8 27.78 16.33 6.01
CA MET A 8 27.77 17.64 5.34
C MET A 8 26.78 17.69 4.18
N ARG A 9 26.63 16.57 3.45
CA ARG A 9 25.60 16.42 2.41
C ARG A 9 24.19 16.65 2.97
N LEU A 10 23.85 15.97 4.07
CA LEU A 10 22.53 16.11 4.68
C LEU A 10 22.28 17.52 5.21
N LYS A 11 23.31 18.19 5.74
CA LYS A 11 23.23 19.61 6.15
C LYS A 11 22.93 20.52 4.95
N MET A 12 23.63 20.34 3.82
CA MET A 12 23.40 21.12 2.61
C MET A 12 22.00 20.87 2.02
N ASP A 13 21.55 19.62 2.00
CA ASP A 13 20.19 19.27 1.53
C ASP A 13 19.11 19.92 2.41
N ALA A 14 19.31 19.92 3.74
CA ALA A 14 18.42 20.61 4.66
C ALA A 14 18.40 22.13 4.41
N LEU A 15 19.56 22.76 4.23
CA LEU A 15 19.67 24.21 3.97
C LEU A 15 18.98 24.63 2.67
N ARG A 16 18.97 23.75 1.66
CA ARG A 16 18.22 23.95 0.41
C ARG A 16 16.71 23.76 0.56
N SER A 17 16.25 23.32 1.74
CA SER A 17 14.86 22.99 2.05
C SER A 17 14.33 23.87 3.20
N PRO A 18 14.24 25.21 3.03
CA PRO A 18 13.91 26.13 4.12
C PRO A 18 12.52 25.88 4.73
N HIS A 19 11.55 25.46 3.91
CA HIS A 19 10.22 25.08 4.39
C HIS A 19 10.27 23.86 5.33
N TRP A 20 11.09 22.85 4.97
CA TRP A 20 11.28 21.66 5.79
C TRP A 20 11.96 21.98 7.13
N ILE A 21 13.02 22.79 7.12
CA ILE A 21 13.69 23.25 8.36
C ILE A 21 12.71 24.00 9.26
N ARG A 22 11.92 24.92 8.70
CA ARG A 22 10.92 25.68 9.46
C ARG A 22 9.89 24.75 10.10
N SER A 23 9.43 23.73 9.37
CA SER A 23 8.51 22.72 9.90
C SER A 23 9.14 21.89 11.01
N LEU A 24 10.38 21.40 10.82
CA LEU A 24 11.09 20.65 11.85
C LEU A 24 11.31 21.47 13.12
N ARG A 25 11.67 22.75 12.99
CA ARG A 25 11.83 23.66 14.14
C ARG A 25 10.51 23.87 14.89
N ARG A 26 9.39 23.95 14.17
CA ARG A 26 8.05 24.15 14.77
C ARG A 26 7.52 22.89 15.46
N ASN A 27 7.74 21.72 14.86
CA ASN A 27 7.07 20.47 15.25
C ASN A 27 7.99 19.47 15.97
N GLY A 28 9.30 19.67 15.93
CA GLY A 28 10.30 18.75 16.48
C GLY A 28 10.48 17.49 15.63
N ILE A 29 11.31 16.57 16.12
CA ILE A 29 11.59 15.29 15.47
C ILE A 29 10.36 14.37 15.63
N PRO A 30 9.87 13.72 14.54
CA PRO A 30 8.78 12.76 14.61
C PRO A 30 9.08 11.60 15.57
N LYS A 31 8.03 11.13 16.26
CA LYS A 31 8.10 10.02 17.23
C LYS A 31 7.11 8.92 16.84
N PHE A 32 7.40 7.68 17.24
CA PHE A 32 6.46 6.56 17.10
C PHE A 32 5.38 6.63 18.19
N THR A 33 4.37 7.47 17.98
CA THR A 33 3.32 7.76 18.97
C THR A 33 2.56 6.51 19.42
N SER A 34 2.21 5.61 18.49
CA SER A 34 1.51 4.36 18.82
C SER A 34 2.35 3.38 19.64
N LEU A 35 3.67 3.51 19.61
CA LEU A 35 4.59 2.65 20.38
C LEU A 35 5.08 3.32 21.66
N ALA A 36 4.89 4.63 21.80
CA ALA A 36 5.33 5.39 22.97
C ALA A 36 4.86 4.80 24.32
N PRO A 37 3.63 4.25 24.45
CA PRO A 37 3.19 3.62 25.69
C PRO A 37 3.98 2.37 26.11
N TYR A 38 4.61 1.68 25.14
CA TYR A 38 5.37 0.44 25.37
C TYR A 38 6.88 0.70 25.52
N MET A 39 7.29 1.96 25.39
CA MET A 39 8.69 2.38 25.45
C MET A 39 8.98 3.05 26.80
N LYS A 40 10.20 2.87 27.31
CA LYS A 40 10.64 3.60 28.51
C LYS A 40 10.62 5.12 28.21
N PRO A 41 10.18 5.97 29.14
CA PRO A 41 10.27 7.41 28.97
C PRO A 41 11.71 7.86 28.74
N GLY A 42 11.92 8.85 27.88
CA GLY A 42 13.23 9.48 27.67
C GLY A 42 14.25 8.67 26.86
N ILE A 43 13.86 7.54 26.25
CA ILE A 43 14.77 6.77 25.40
C ILE A 43 15.20 7.55 24.15
N SER A 44 16.44 7.32 23.73
CA SER A 44 16.99 7.85 22.50
C SER A 44 16.33 7.24 21.26
N ILE A 45 16.47 7.91 20.11
CA ILE A 45 15.99 7.39 18.80
C ILE A 45 16.61 6.02 18.50
N ALA A 46 17.88 5.81 18.87
CA ALA A 46 18.58 4.55 18.65
C ALA A 46 17.98 3.41 19.48
N GLU A 47 17.67 3.67 20.75
CA GLU A 47 17.00 2.72 21.65
C GLU A 47 15.57 2.43 21.21
N ALA A 48 14.81 3.44 20.79
CA ALA A 48 13.48 3.26 20.23
C ALA A 48 13.52 2.36 18.97
N ALA A 49 14.49 2.61 18.08
CA ALA A 49 14.67 1.77 16.90
C ALA A 49 15.11 0.34 17.24
N ALA A 50 15.90 0.15 18.30
CA ALA A 50 16.29 -1.18 18.79
C ALA A 50 15.11 -1.95 19.40
N PHE A 51 14.28 -1.26 20.19
CA PHE A 51 13.02 -1.80 20.71
C PHE A 51 12.14 -2.30 19.56
N ILE A 52 11.87 -1.44 18.57
CA ILE A 52 11.02 -1.80 17.41
C ILE A 52 11.55 -3.06 16.73
N ARG A 53 12.86 -3.15 16.45
CA ARG A 53 13.44 -4.32 15.79
C ARG A 53 13.28 -5.60 16.59
N ARG A 54 13.42 -5.53 17.92
CA ARG A 54 13.27 -6.69 18.78
C ARG A 54 11.82 -7.18 18.81
N GLU A 55 10.87 -6.26 18.97
CA GLU A 55 9.44 -6.60 19.04
C GLU A 55 8.84 -6.95 17.67
N SER A 56 9.43 -6.45 16.57
CA SER A 56 9.02 -6.79 15.19
C SER A 56 9.75 -8.03 14.65
N GLY A 57 10.63 -8.64 15.44
CA GLY A 57 11.41 -9.81 15.06
C GLY A 57 10.65 -11.10 15.35
N GLY A 58 10.84 -12.11 14.50
CA GLY A 58 10.21 -13.43 14.63
C GLY A 58 9.83 -14.01 13.28
N ALA A 59 9.36 -15.26 13.30
CA ALA A 59 8.70 -15.86 12.14
C ALA A 59 7.20 -15.58 12.24
N PHE A 60 6.65 -14.93 11.21
CA PHE A 60 5.20 -14.78 11.06
C PHE A 60 4.66 -16.04 10.38
N THR A 61 4.48 -17.10 11.16
CA THR A 61 3.97 -18.39 10.68
C THR A 61 2.44 -18.36 10.56
N TRP A 62 1.88 -19.34 9.86
CA TRP A 62 0.43 -19.55 9.81
C TRP A 62 -0.19 -19.79 11.19
N ASP A 63 0.51 -20.47 12.10
CA ASP A 63 0.06 -20.66 13.48
C ASP A 63 -0.02 -19.33 14.25
N GLU A 64 0.93 -18.41 14.02
CA GLU A 64 0.89 -17.09 14.65
C GLU A 64 -0.27 -16.24 14.10
N ILE A 65 -0.54 -16.34 12.79
CA ILE A 65 -1.71 -15.71 12.17
C ILE A 65 -3.01 -16.26 12.78
N ALA A 66 -3.13 -17.58 12.96
CA ALA A 66 -4.29 -18.20 13.61
C ALA A 66 -4.51 -17.65 15.02
N ARG A 67 -3.44 -17.48 15.81
CA ARG A 67 -3.54 -16.86 17.14
C ARG A 67 -4.01 -15.41 17.10
N TYR A 68 -3.68 -14.65 16.07
CA TYR A 68 -4.20 -13.28 15.89
C TYR A 68 -5.67 -13.29 15.53
N ARG A 69 -6.08 -14.20 14.64
CA ARG A 69 -7.49 -14.42 14.31
C ARG A 69 -8.32 -14.82 15.55
N ASP A 70 -7.80 -15.67 16.43
CA ASP A 70 -8.51 -16.06 17.66
C ASP A 70 -8.72 -14.88 18.61
N LYS A 71 -7.74 -13.97 18.69
CA LYS A 71 -7.79 -12.82 19.60
C LYS A 71 -8.59 -11.65 19.05
N TRP A 72 -8.58 -11.46 17.74
CA TRP A 72 -9.28 -10.36 17.08
C TRP A 72 -10.49 -10.92 16.36
N GLN A 73 -11.70 -10.48 16.69
CA GLN A 73 -12.94 -10.98 16.08
C GLN A 73 -13.55 -9.99 15.05
N GLY A 74 -12.90 -8.87 14.78
CA GLY A 74 -13.30 -7.92 13.73
C GLY A 74 -12.68 -8.26 12.37
N PRO A 75 -12.85 -7.42 11.34
CA PRO A 75 -12.22 -7.63 10.04
C PRO A 75 -10.69 -7.77 10.16
N LEU A 76 -10.12 -8.82 9.59
CA LEU A 76 -8.69 -9.11 9.58
C LEU A 76 -8.19 -9.30 8.16
N VAL A 77 -7.16 -8.53 7.79
CA VAL A 77 -6.57 -8.54 6.44
C VAL A 77 -5.12 -8.98 6.50
N LEU A 78 -4.72 -9.95 5.66
CA LEU A 78 -3.32 -10.31 5.48
C LEU A 78 -2.68 -9.42 4.42
N LYS A 79 -1.69 -8.60 4.80
CA LYS A 79 -0.96 -7.72 3.88
C LYS A 79 0.38 -8.30 3.46
N GLY A 80 0.61 -8.38 2.15
CA GLY A 80 1.85 -8.93 1.57
C GLY A 80 1.64 -10.18 0.74
N VAL A 81 0.40 -10.50 0.37
CA VAL A 81 0.04 -11.71 -0.37
C VAL A 81 0.49 -11.55 -1.82
N MET A 82 1.39 -12.43 -2.27
CA MET A 82 1.95 -12.40 -3.63
C MET A 82 1.80 -13.74 -4.36
N HIS A 83 1.19 -14.74 -3.71
CA HIS A 83 0.96 -16.08 -4.26
C HIS A 83 -0.47 -16.55 -3.99
N PRO A 84 -1.15 -17.22 -4.96
CA PRO A 84 -2.51 -17.72 -4.77
C PRO A 84 -2.66 -18.73 -3.61
N ASP A 85 -1.65 -19.56 -3.36
CA ASP A 85 -1.73 -20.56 -2.28
C ASP A 85 -1.72 -19.90 -0.88
N ASP A 86 -1.00 -18.78 -0.72
CA ASP A 86 -1.03 -18.01 0.53
C ASP A 86 -2.39 -17.32 0.71
N ALA A 87 -3.01 -16.89 -0.39
CA ALA A 87 -4.36 -16.32 -0.40
C ALA A 87 -5.40 -17.35 0.07
N GLU A 88 -5.34 -18.57 -0.48
CA GLU A 88 -6.19 -19.69 -0.06
C GLU A 88 -6.01 -19.98 1.43
N ARG A 89 -4.76 -20.10 1.88
CA ARG A 89 -4.46 -20.44 3.27
C ARG A 89 -4.94 -19.38 4.25
N ALA A 90 -4.85 -18.11 3.89
CA ALA A 90 -5.40 -17.02 4.71
C ALA A 90 -6.93 -17.10 4.83
N VAL A 91 -7.64 -17.40 3.74
CA VAL A 91 -9.09 -17.60 3.76
C VAL A 91 -9.49 -18.80 4.62
N GLU A 92 -8.77 -19.93 4.53
CA GLU A 92 -9.00 -21.11 5.38
C GLU A 92 -8.85 -20.81 6.88
N LEU A 93 -7.96 -19.87 7.23
CA LEU A 93 -7.76 -19.40 8.59
C LEU A 93 -8.80 -18.35 9.03
N GLY A 94 -9.80 -18.04 8.20
CA GLY A 94 -10.88 -17.12 8.53
C GLY A 94 -10.49 -15.64 8.45
N LEU A 95 -9.52 -15.29 7.60
CA LEU A 95 -9.21 -13.89 7.32
C LEU A 95 -10.23 -13.33 6.32
N ASP A 96 -10.70 -12.11 6.59
CA ASP A 96 -11.78 -11.46 5.86
C ASP A 96 -11.29 -10.78 4.57
N GLY A 97 -9.99 -10.51 4.49
CA GLY A 97 -9.41 -9.86 3.33
C GLY A 97 -7.94 -10.15 3.12
N LEU A 98 -7.50 -9.82 1.91
CA LEU A 98 -6.14 -10.02 1.43
C LEU A 98 -5.65 -8.73 0.82
N PHE A 99 -4.38 -8.43 1.00
CA PHE A 99 -3.75 -7.27 0.41
C PHE A 99 -2.61 -7.72 -0.50
N VAL A 100 -2.82 -7.58 -1.81
CA VAL A 100 -1.86 -7.89 -2.86
C VAL A 100 -0.87 -6.74 -3.01
N THR A 101 0.40 -6.98 -2.63
CA THR A 101 1.40 -5.93 -2.43
C THR A 101 2.80 -6.48 -2.28
N ASN A 102 3.77 -5.85 -2.94
CA ASN A 102 5.20 -6.07 -2.71
C ASN A 102 5.83 -4.96 -1.85
N HIS A 103 4.98 -4.27 -1.06
CA HIS A 103 5.35 -3.17 -0.20
C HIS A 103 5.92 -1.95 -0.96
N GLY A 104 5.41 -1.71 -2.18
CA GLY A 104 5.84 -0.60 -3.04
C GLY A 104 7.29 -0.74 -3.53
N GLY A 105 7.72 -1.99 -3.75
CA GLY A 105 9.06 -2.36 -4.24
C GLY A 105 10.17 -2.14 -3.21
N ARG A 106 9.88 -2.31 -1.91
CA ARG A 106 10.82 -1.94 -0.83
C ARG A 106 11.37 -3.13 -0.03
N GLN A 107 10.78 -4.32 -0.16
CA GLN A 107 11.18 -5.50 0.62
C GLN A 107 12.13 -6.38 -0.18
N ILE A 108 11.68 -6.90 -1.33
CA ILE A 108 12.47 -7.79 -2.19
C ILE A 108 12.38 -7.25 -3.62
N ASP A 109 13.55 -6.91 -4.20
CA ASP A 109 13.66 -6.26 -5.51
C ASP A 109 13.25 -7.17 -6.67
N ALA A 110 13.50 -8.48 -6.54
CA ALA A 110 13.23 -9.47 -7.57
C ALA A 110 11.76 -9.96 -7.62
N LEU A 111 10.87 -9.40 -6.78
CA LEU A 111 9.45 -9.77 -6.83
C LEU A 111 8.78 -9.22 -8.10
N PRO A 112 7.78 -9.93 -8.65
CA PRO A 112 6.98 -9.40 -9.74
C PRO A 112 6.22 -8.13 -9.32
N ALA A 113 5.71 -7.40 -10.30
CA ALA A 113 4.75 -6.33 -10.03
C ALA A 113 3.45 -6.96 -9.47
N PRO A 114 2.87 -6.44 -8.37
CA PRO A 114 1.71 -7.08 -7.75
C PRO A 114 0.48 -7.13 -8.67
N ILE A 115 0.40 -6.22 -9.65
CA ILE A 115 -0.67 -6.20 -10.64
C ILE A 115 -0.68 -7.45 -11.53
N ASP A 116 0.49 -8.07 -11.75
CA ASP A 116 0.62 -9.25 -12.61
C ASP A 116 0.14 -10.52 -11.91
N VAL A 117 0.22 -10.58 -10.58
CA VAL A 117 -0.24 -11.73 -9.77
C VAL A 117 -1.68 -11.56 -9.26
N LEU A 118 -2.21 -10.33 -9.29
CA LEU A 118 -3.54 -10.00 -8.79
C LEU A 118 -4.66 -10.87 -9.39
N PRO A 119 -4.75 -11.09 -10.72
CA PRO A 119 -5.84 -11.89 -11.29
C PRO A 119 -5.85 -13.33 -10.79
N ALA A 120 -4.67 -13.95 -10.64
CA ALA A 120 -4.57 -15.33 -10.14
C ALA A 120 -5.00 -15.44 -8.68
N ILE A 121 -4.64 -14.46 -7.85
CA ILE A 121 -5.04 -14.38 -6.45
C ILE A 121 -6.55 -14.16 -6.34
N ALA A 122 -7.10 -13.19 -7.08
CA ALA A 122 -8.53 -12.89 -7.08
C ALA A 122 -9.36 -14.09 -7.55
N ALA A 123 -8.94 -14.77 -8.61
CA ALA A 123 -9.59 -15.98 -9.11
C ALA A 123 -9.56 -17.13 -8.10
N ARG A 124 -8.45 -17.30 -7.35
CA ARG A 124 -8.32 -18.34 -6.34
C ARG A 124 -9.34 -18.16 -5.21
N VAL A 125 -9.49 -16.95 -4.71
CA VAL A 125 -10.33 -16.70 -3.52
C VAL A 125 -11.80 -16.44 -3.87
N GLY A 126 -12.07 -15.95 -5.08
CA GLY A 126 -13.42 -15.58 -5.51
C GLY A 126 -14.06 -14.60 -4.51
N ASN A 127 -15.29 -14.87 -4.10
CA ASN A 127 -16.04 -13.99 -3.18
C ASN A 127 -15.80 -14.31 -1.68
N ARG A 128 -14.81 -15.14 -1.34
CA ARG A 128 -14.58 -15.58 0.04
C ARG A 128 -13.80 -14.58 0.90
N ALA A 129 -13.15 -13.59 0.28
CA ALA A 129 -12.40 -12.55 0.97
C ALA A 129 -12.38 -11.26 0.13
N THR A 130 -12.28 -10.11 0.79
CA THR A 130 -12.05 -8.83 0.11
C THR A 130 -10.61 -8.73 -0.40
N VAL A 131 -10.43 -8.47 -1.69
CA VAL A 131 -9.11 -8.36 -2.32
C VAL A 131 -8.72 -6.88 -2.45
N LEU A 132 -7.79 -6.44 -1.62
CA LEU A 132 -7.21 -5.10 -1.64
C LEU A 132 -5.88 -5.10 -2.42
N TYR A 133 -5.55 -3.99 -3.07
CA TYR A 133 -4.36 -3.86 -3.91
C TYR A 133 -3.58 -2.57 -3.62
N ASP A 134 -2.24 -2.60 -3.62
CA ASP A 134 -1.37 -1.40 -3.68
C ASP A 134 -0.15 -1.64 -4.59
N SER A 135 0.88 -0.80 -4.46
CA SER A 135 2.19 -0.93 -5.14
C SER A 135 2.17 -0.49 -6.59
N GLY A 136 1.96 0.82 -6.79
CA GLY A 136 2.12 1.45 -8.10
C GLY A 136 1.00 2.40 -8.49
N VAL A 137 -0.10 2.42 -7.73
CA VAL A 137 -1.26 3.30 -7.98
C VAL A 137 -0.86 4.77 -7.92
N ARG A 138 -0.97 5.49 -9.04
CA ARG A 138 -0.63 6.91 -9.18
C ARG A 138 -1.73 7.74 -9.85
N SER A 139 -2.70 7.09 -10.47
CA SER A 139 -3.84 7.72 -11.15
C SER A 139 -5.15 6.95 -10.90
N GLY A 140 -6.28 7.56 -11.25
CA GLY A 140 -7.58 6.91 -11.31
C GLY A 140 -7.61 5.77 -12.32
N VAL A 141 -6.88 5.88 -13.43
CA VAL A 141 -6.70 4.79 -14.40
C VAL A 141 -6.02 3.58 -13.76
N ASP A 142 -5.00 3.78 -12.91
CA ASP A 142 -4.33 2.67 -12.21
C ASP A 142 -5.28 1.99 -11.21
N ALA A 143 -6.08 2.77 -10.49
CA ALA A 143 -7.08 2.24 -9.58
C ALA A 143 -8.15 1.43 -10.34
N ALA A 144 -8.65 1.98 -11.45
CA ALA A 144 -9.63 1.30 -12.30
C ALA A 144 -9.07 -0.01 -12.89
N ARG A 145 -7.80 -0.01 -13.32
CA ARG A 145 -7.11 -1.22 -13.80
C ARG A 145 -7.03 -2.30 -12.73
N ALA A 146 -6.71 -1.94 -11.49
CA ALA A 146 -6.67 -2.90 -10.39
C ALA A 146 -8.05 -3.53 -10.12
N VAL A 147 -9.11 -2.72 -10.15
CA VAL A 147 -10.49 -3.22 -9.98
C VAL A 147 -10.90 -4.14 -11.12
N ALA A 148 -10.62 -3.74 -12.37
CA ALA A 148 -10.89 -4.57 -13.55
C ALA A 148 -10.16 -5.93 -13.49
N LEU A 149 -8.97 -5.97 -12.88
CA LEU A 149 -8.18 -7.18 -12.69
C LEU A 149 -8.55 -8.00 -11.43
N GLY A 150 -9.58 -7.60 -10.69
CA GLY A 150 -10.17 -8.41 -9.63
C GLY A 150 -10.09 -7.84 -8.22
N ALA A 151 -9.44 -6.69 -8.01
CA ALA A 151 -9.43 -6.04 -6.69
C ALA A 151 -10.78 -5.37 -6.35
N ASP A 152 -11.14 -5.39 -5.08
CA ASP A 152 -12.28 -4.63 -4.54
C ASP A 152 -11.92 -3.16 -4.27
N ALA A 153 -10.65 -2.89 -3.94
CA ALA A 153 -10.15 -1.54 -3.76
C ALA A 153 -8.65 -1.44 -4.04
N ALA A 154 -8.22 -0.26 -4.49
CA ALA A 154 -6.83 0.08 -4.74
C ALA A 154 -6.36 1.17 -3.77
N PHE A 155 -5.12 1.07 -3.29
CA PHE A 155 -4.53 1.99 -2.32
C PHE A 155 -3.31 2.68 -2.91
N ALA A 156 -3.26 4.00 -2.73
CA ALA A 156 -2.15 4.82 -3.12
C ALA A 156 -1.34 5.26 -1.89
N GLY A 157 0.00 5.11 -1.95
CA GLY A 157 0.89 5.45 -0.84
C GLY A 157 1.77 6.66 -1.15
N LYS A 158 2.71 6.50 -2.08
CA LYS A 158 3.71 7.55 -2.40
C LYS A 158 3.07 8.83 -2.93
N SER A 159 1.98 8.75 -3.69
CA SER A 159 1.28 9.95 -4.19
C SER A 159 0.79 10.85 -3.06
N PHE A 160 0.23 10.27 -1.99
CA PHE A 160 -0.15 11.01 -0.77
C PHE A 160 1.06 11.62 -0.04
N LEU A 161 2.20 10.92 -0.01
CA LEU A 161 3.43 11.49 0.55
C LEU A 161 3.96 12.65 -0.29
N TRP A 162 3.86 12.56 -1.61
CA TRP A 162 4.25 13.65 -2.52
C TRP A 162 3.32 14.85 -2.39
N SER A 163 2.00 14.64 -2.32
CA SER A 163 1.05 15.73 -2.13
C SER A 163 1.22 16.41 -0.77
N LEU A 164 1.48 15.66 0.29
CA LEU A 164 1.85 16.22 1.60
C LEU A 164 3.14 17.05 1.51
N GLY A 165 4.15 16.56 0.78
CA GLY A 165 5.41 17.29 0.57
C GLY A 165 5.23 18.59 -0.22
N ALA A 166 4.38 18.59 -1.24
CA ALA A 166 4.16 19.71 -2.14
C ALA A 166 3.18 20.76 -1.58
N LEU A 167 2.07 20.31 -0.97
CA LEU A 167 0.93 21.15 -0.58
C LEU A 167 0.70 21.19 0.94
N GLY A 168 1.55 20.53 1.73
CA GLY A 168 1.40 20.47 3.18
C GLY A 168 0.10 19.80 3.60
N GLU A 169 -0.54 20.33 4.64
CA GLU A 169 -1.78 19.78 5.22
C GLU A 169 -2.95 19.65 4.23
N LYS A 170 -2.97 20.48 3.18
CA LYS A 170 -4.01 20.45 2.14
C LYS A 170 -3.78 19.36 1.08
N GLY A 171 -2.58 18.77 1.06
CA GLY A 171 -2.17 17.86 -0.01
C GLY A 171 -2.98 16.57 -0.09
N ALA A 172 -3.32 15.98 1.05
CA ALA A 172 -4.10 14.73 1.06
C ALA A 172 -5.52 14.96 0.51
N ALA A 173 -6.21 16.00 0.97
CA ALA A 173 -7.55 16.34 0.50
C ALA A 173 -7.56 16.66 -1.01
N HIS A 174 -6.63 17.51 -1.45
CA HIS A 174 -6.52 17.83 -2.88
C HIS A 174 -6.24 16.60 -3.74
N LEU A 175 -5.38 15.69 -3.29
CA LEU A 175 -5.08 14.47 -4.03
C LEU A 175 -6.29 13.53 -4.09
N ILE A 176 -7.10 13.45 -3.02
CA ILE A 176 -8.35 12.69 -3.03
C ILE A 176 -9.27 13.22 -4.13
N ASP A 177 -9.46 14.54 -4.22
CA ASP A 177 -10.29 15.16 -5.26
C ASP A 177 -9.75 14.80 -6.66
N VAL A 178 -8.44 14.87 -6.86
CA VAL A 178 -7.79 14.47 -8.13
C VAL A 178 -8.05 13.00 -8.47
N TYR A 179 -7.95 12.07 -7.51
CA TYR A 179 -8.29 10.66 -7.78
C TYR A 179 -9.77 10.46 -8.09
N ILE A 180 -10.68 11.16 -7.42
CA ILE A 180 -12.12 11.09 -7.68
C ILE A 180 -12.42 11.56 -9.10
N ASP A 181 -11.86 12.71 -9.50
CA ASP A 181 -12.03 13.25 -10.85
C ASP A 181 -11.46 12.30 -11.91
N ASP A 182 -10.27 11.75 -11.68
CA ASP A 182 -9.59 10.88 -12.63
C ASP A 182 -10.27 9.51 -12.76
N VAL A 183 -10.77 8.92 -11.65
CA VAL A 183 -11.62 7.72 -11.70
C VAL A 183 -12.92 8.01 -12.43
N SER A 184 -13.58 9.13 -12.16
CA SER A 184 -14.84 9.52 -12.82
C SER A 184 -14.65 9.70 -14.32
N ALA A 185 -13.58 10.39 -14.73
CA ALA A 185 -13.21 10.53 -16.14
C ALA A 185 -12.90 9.17 -16.78
N THR A 186 -12.15 8.31 -16.09
CA THR A 186 -11.83 6.95 -16.57
C THR A 186 -13.10 6.12 -16.80
N LEU A 187 -14.03 6.12 -15.84
CA LEU A 187 -15.31 5.42 -15.97
C LEU A 187 -16.11 5.94 -17.18
N GLY A 188 -16.20 7.26 -17.34
CA GLY A 188 -16.88 7.88 -18.47
C GLY A 188 -16.29 7.49 -19.83
N GLN A 189 -14.95 7.45 -19.95
CA GLN A 189 -14.28 7.04 -21.18
C GLN A 189 -14.41 5.54 -21.48
N LEU A 190 -14.53 4.71 -20.44
CA LEU A 190 -14.74 3.26 -20.57
C LEU A 190 -16.23 2.87 -20.71
N GLY A 191 -17.15 3.84 -20.70
CA GLY A 191 -18.58 3.59 -20.74
C GLY A 191 -19.13 2.89 -19.49
N CYS A 192 -18.38 2.90 -18.38
CA CYS A 192 -18.80 2.31 -17.10
C CYS A 192 -19.60 3.33 -16.30
N ARG A 193 -20.78 2.96 -15.80
CA ARG A 193 -21.64 3.83 -14.99
C ARG A 193 -21.21 3.89 -13.53
N ASN A 194 -20.48 2.87 -13.08
CA ASN A 194 -19.98 2.76 -11.71
C ASN A 194 -18.72 1.87 -11.69
N VAL A 195 -18.05 1.84 -10.54
CA VAL A 195 -16.80 1.09 -10.34
C VAL A 195 -16.98 -0.42 -10.51
N ALA A 196 -18.15 -0.99 -10.18
CA ALA A 196 -18.37 -2.44 -10.28
C ALA A 196 -18.33 -2.92 -11.74
N GLU A 197 -18.81 -2.11 -12.69
CA GLU A 197 -18.81 -2.43 -14.12
C GLU A 197 -17.39 -2.56 -14.71
N LEU A 198 -16.36 -2.02 -14.04
CA LEU A 198 -14.97 -2.24 -14.45
C LEU A 198 -14.58 -3.72 -14.47
N ARG A 199 -15.20 -4.55 -13.62
CA ARG A 199 -14.98 -6.00 -13.56
C ARG A 199 -15.57 -6.75 -14.77
N GLU A 200 -16.46 -6.11 -15.52
CA GLU A 200 -17.11 -6.67 -16.71
C GLU A 200 -16.34 -6.34 -18.00
N LEU A 201 -15.35 -5.44 -17.91
CA LEU A 201 -14.54 -5.06 -19.05
C LEU A 201 -13.70 -6.25 -19.54
N ALA A 202 -13.57 -6.36 -20.86
CA ALA A 202 -12.60 -7.25 -21.46
C ALA A 202 -11.19 -6.75 -21.15
N VAL A 203 -10.53 -7.35 -20.16
CA VAL A 203 -9.17 -6.97 -19.76
C VAL A 203 -8.14 -7.71 -20.60
N ARG A 204 -7.23 -6.95 -21.20
CA ARG A 204 -6.18 -7.44 -22.09
C ARG A 204 -4.81 -6.97 -21.59
N HIS A 205 -3.89 -7.91 -21.36
CA HIS A 205 -2.50 -7.62 -20.92
C HIS A 205 -1.64 -7.19 -22.11
N SER A 206 -0.42 -6.70 -21.90
CA SER A 206 0.44 -6.09 -22.94
C SER A 206 0.91 -7.04 -24.07
N GLY A 207 0.45 -8.29 -24.09
CA GLY A 207 0.59 -9.23 -25.22
C GLY A 207 -0.72 -9.61 -25.92
N ALA A 208 -1.84 -8.95 -25.60
CA ALA A 208 -3.19 -9.40 -25.97
C ALA A 208 -3.83 -8.68 -27.17
N PHE A 209 -3.08 -7.86 -27.91
CA PHE A 209 -3.53 -7.32 -29.19
C PHE A 209 -2.94 -8.15 -30.32
N ALA A 210 -3.81 -8.84 -31.05
CA ALA A 210 -3.53 -9.44 -32.34
C ALA A 210 -4.04 -8.53 -33.46
N GLU A 211 -3.53 -8.71 -34.69
CA GLU A 211 -3.97 -7.93 -35.86
C GLU A 211 -5.49 -8.04 -36.10
N THR A 212 -6.09 -9.15 -35.71
CA THR A 212 -7.54 -9.41 -35.79
C THR A 212 -8.40 -8.53 -34.87
N ASP A 213 -7.80 -7.83 -33.92
CA ASP A 213 -8.51 -6.98 -32.96
C ASP A 213 -8.76 -5.56 -33.47
N PHE A 214 -8.19 -5.19 -34.62
CA PHE A 214 -8.29 -3.86 -35.23
C PHE A 214 -9.19 -3.84 -36.48
N GLY A 215 -10.08 -4.84 -36.60
CA GLY A 215 -11.08 -4.94 -37.67
C GLY A 215 -12.06 -3.78 -37.68
#